data_AF-A0A8X6G026-F1
#
_entry.id   AF-A0A8X6G026-F1
#
_cell.length_a   1.000
_cell.length_b   1.000
_cell.length_c   1.000
_cell.angle_alpha   90.00
_cell.angle_beta   90.00
_cell.angle_gamma   90.00
#
_symmetry.space_group_name_H-M   'P 1'
#
loop_
_entity.id
_entity.type
_entity.pdbx_description
1 polymer ?
#
loop_
_entity_poly.entity_id
_entity_poly.type
_entity_poly.pdbx_seq_one_letter_code
_entity_poly.pdbx_strand_id
1 'polypeptide(L)'
;MQISQKFYREFGFPGVYGALDCLLIKILNPGGSLAETFRCRKGFFALNVQTVSDPDLSIRNIVVRWPGSTHDSTVFDHSYLRAHLETEVPSSYHLLGDSGYPLRSYLMTPFLNPVGAGQVRYNAAHARARNVVERQYGVWKKKILLH
;
A
#
# COMPACT_ATOMS: atom_id res chain seq x y z
N MET A 1 6.99 -1.91 17.33
CA MET A 1 6.08 -2.07 18.50
C MET A 1 5.07 -0.93 18.65
N GLN A 2 5.48 0.34 18.70
CA GLN A 2 4.53 1.46 18.92
C GLN A 2 3.46 1.61 17.81
N ILE A 3 3.83 1.42 16.54
CA ILE A 3 2.90 1.53 15.40
C ILE A 3 1.77 0.49 15.51
N SER A 4 2.10 -0.78 15.75
CA SER A 4 1.11 -1.84 15.88
C SER A 4 0.17 -1.64 17.08
N GLN A 5 0.69 -1.17 18.22
CA GLN A 5 -0.16 -0.81 19.36
C GLN A 5 -1.10 0.34 19.01
N LYS A 6 -0.67 1.30 18.19
CA LYS A 6 -1.53 2.39 17.73
C LYS A 6 -2.62 1.92 16.78
N PHE A 7 -2.28 1.07 15.80
CA PHE A 7 -3.29 0.42 14.95
C PHE A 7 -4.32 -0.36 15.77
N TYR A 8 -3.87 -1.09 16.80
CA TYR A 8 -4.77 -1.81 17.67
C TYR A 8 -5.69 -0.87 18.47
N ARG A 9 -5.17 0.22 19.03
CA ARG A 9 -5.97 1.20 19.78
C ARG A 9 -6.99 1.93 18.90
N GLU A 10 -6.63 2.30 17.68
CA GLU A 10 -7.49 3.10 16.79
C GLU A 10 -8.48 2.25 15.99
N PHE A 11 -8.07 1.05 15.56
CA PHE A 11 -8.86 0.24 14.62
C PHE A 11 -9.21 -1.15 15.15
N GLY A 12 -8.65 -1.57 16.29
CA GLY A 12 -8.85 -2.91 16.85
C GLY A 12 -8.12 -4.02 16.07
N PHE A 13 -7.17 -3.68 15.20
CA PHE A 13 -6.47 -4.64 14.36
C PHE A 13 -5.04 -4.91 14.92
N PRO A 14 -4.76 -6.12 15.44
CA PRO A 14 -3.49 -6.43 16.07
C PRO A 14 -2.38 -6.68 15.04
N GLY A 15 -1.11 -6.49 15.43
CA GLY A 15 0.05 -6.88 14.61
C GLY A 15 0.33 -6.00 13.39
N VAL A 16 -0.45 -4.95 13.13
CA VAL A 16 -0.27 -4.13 11.93
C VAL A 16 1.01 -3.28 12.02
N TYR A 17 1.92 -3.46 11.07
CA TYR A 17 3.15 -2.68 10.92
C TYR A 17 2.97 -1.45 10.02
N GLY A 18 1.92 -1.43 9.20
CA GLY A 18 1.56 -0.33 8.31
C GLY A 18 0.54 -0.76 7.25
N ALA A 19 -0.06 0.21 6.57
CA ALA A 19 -0.93 -0.04 5.41
C ALA A 19 -0.14 0.25 4.13
N LEU A 20 -0.11 -0.73 3.21
CA LEU A 20 0.66 -0.71 1.97
C LEU A 20 -0.24 -0.42 0.78
N ASP A 21 0.06 0.57 -0.02
CA ASP A 21 -0.65 0.79 -1.28
C ASP A 21 0.24 1.47 -2.30
N CYS A 22 -0.26 1.58 -3.52
CA CYS A 22 0.36 2.34 -4.59
C CYS A 22 -0.50 3.54 -5.01
N LEU A 23 0.17 4.60 -5.49
CA LEU A 23 -0.46 5.73 -6.14
C LEU A 23 0.24 6.06 -7.45
N LEU A 24 -0.55 6.47 -8.44
CA LEU A 24 -0.05 6.94 -9.72
C LEU A 24 0.20 8.45 -9.65
N ILE A 25 1.46 8.85 -9.78
CA ILE A 25 1.85 10.26 -9.91
C ILE A 25 1.95 10.59 -11.40
N LYS A 26 1.11 11.50 -11.88
CA LYS A 26 1.10 11.91 -13.29
C LYS A 26 2.42 12.59 -13.63
N ILE A 27 2.99 12.20 -14.77
CA ILE A 27 4.19 12.82 -15.35
C ILE A 27 3.89 13.28 -16.77
N LEU A 28 4.77 14.13 -17.31
CA LEU A 28 4.79 14.41 -18.74
C LEU A 28 5.24 13.15 -19.49
N ASN A 29 4.95 13.09 -20.80
CA ASN A 29 5.48 12.03 -21.64
C ASN A 29 7.01 12.02 -21.50
N PRO A 30 7.62 10.94 -20.98
CA PRO A 30 9.06 10.89 -20.76
C PRO A 30 9.84 10.80 -22.08
N GLY A 31 9.17 10.53 -23.20
CA GLY A 31 9.79 10.35 -24.51
C GLY A 31 10.59 9.06 -24.62
N GLY A 32 11.17 8.84 -25.81
CA GLY A 32 11.96 7.65 -26.10
C GLY A 32 11.15 6.36 -26.27
N SER A 33 11.86 5.26 -26.52
CA SER A 33 11.26 3.95 -26.81
C SER A 33 10.50 3.33 -25.65
N LEU A 34 10.75 3.79 -24.41
CA LEU A 34 10.13 3.27 -23.19
C LEU A 34 8.91 4.08 -22.73
N ALA A 35 8.53 5.15 -23.44
CA ALA A 35 7.46 6.05 -23.00
C ALA A 35 6.15 5.34 -22.68
N GLU A 36 5.75 4.38 -23.53
CA GLU A 36 4.50 3.63 -23.36
C GLU A 36 4.48 2.78 -22.08
N THR A 37 5.64 2.37 -21.54
CA THR A 37 5.69 1.67 -20.24
C THR A 37 5.21 2.57 -19.09
N PHE A 38 5.31 3.89 -19.22
CA PHE A 38 4.81 4.82 -18.21
C PHE A 38 3.31 5.09 -18.38
N ARG A 39 2.68 4.68 -19.48
CA ARG A 39 1.24 4.85 -19.67
C ARG A 39 0.49 3.90 -18.75
N CYS A 40 -0.21 4.46 -17.77
CA CYS A 40 -1.03 3.66 -16.85
C CYS A 40 -2.36 3.25 -17.49
N ARG A 41 -3.09 2.33 -16.85
CA ARG A 41 -4.43 1.87 -17.25
C ARG A 41 -5.48 2.98 -17.38
N LYS A 42 -5.22 4.18 -16.83
CA LYS A 42 -6.07 5.37 -16.94
C LYS A 42 -5.74 6.25 -18.16
N GLY A 43 -4.82 5.82 -19.03
CA GLY A 43 -4.49 6.46 -20.30
C GLY A 43 -3.44 7.58 -20.25
N PHE A 44 -2.98 7.99 -19.06
CA PHE A 44 -1.95 9.02 -18.88
C PHE A 44 -0.60 8.44 -18.46
N PHE A 45 0.49 9.18 -18.72
CA PHE A 45 1.84 8.81 -18.27
C PHE A 45 1.99 9.06 -16.76
N ALA A 46 2.49 8.07 -16.03
CA ALA A 46 2.63 8.13 -14.59
C ALA A 46 3.87 7.37 -14.10
N LEU A 47 4.30 7.72 -12.89
CA LEU A 47 5.10 6.85 -12.03
C LEU A 47 4.16 6.07 -11.11
N ASN A 48 4.39 4.77 -10.96
CA ASN A 48 3.78 3.97 -9.91
C ASN A 48 4.63 4.09 -8.64
N VAL A 49 4.03 4.67 -7.60
CA VAL A 49 4.68 4.97 -6.32
C VAL A 49 4.06 4.11 -5.23
N GLN A 50 4.84 3.25 -4.60
CA GLN A 50 4.39 2.50 -3.42
C GLN A 50 4.66 3.29 -2.16
N THR A 51 3.72 3.29 -1.21
CA THR A 51 3.97 3.79 0.15
C THR A 51 3.48 2.81 1.22
N VAL A 52 4.10 2.87 2.38
CA VAL A 52 3.55 2.32 3.64
C VAL A 52 3.18 3.49 4.54
N SER A 53 1.93 3.55 4.97
CA SER A 53 1.44 4.55 5.93
C SER A 53 1.28 3.97 7.32
N ASP A 54 1.62 4.77 8.33
CA ASP A 54 1.21 4.53 9.72
C ASP A 54 -0.14 5.21 10.04
N PRO A 55 -0.69 5.05 11.26
CA PRO A 55 -1.94 5.69 11.66
C PRO A 55 -1.88 7.22 11.72
N ASP A 56 -0.69 7.81 11.86
CA ASP A 56 -0.45 9.25 11.83
C ASP A 56 -0.40 9.83 10.42
N LEU A 57 -0.72 9.01 9.41
CA LEU A 57 -0.65 9.36 8.00
C LEU A 57 0.78 9.71 7.56
N SER A 58 1.79 9.19 8.26
CA SER A 58 3.20 9.38 7.91
C SER A 58 3.69 8.25 7.01
N ILE A 59 4.51 8.62 6.02
CA ILE A 59 5.15 7.67 5.11
C ILE A 59 6.29 6.98 5.86
N ARG A 60 6.16 5.66 6.07
CA ARG A 60 7.19 4.82 6.71
C ARG A 60 8.14 4.18 5.73
N ASN A 61 7.67 3.96 4.51
CA ASN A 61 8.45 3.43 3.40
C ASN A 61 7.89 3.99 2.09
N ILE A 62 8.76 4.23 1.12
CA ILE A 62 8.37 4.73 -0.20
C ILE A 62 9.25 4.12 -1.30
N VAL A 63 8.65 3.79 -2.43
CA VAL A 63 9.35 3.36 -3.65
C VAL A 63 8.86 4.20 -4.83
N VAL A 64 9.75 4.96 -5.46
CA VAL A 64 9.45 5.91 -6.55
C VAL A 64 10.31 5.62 -7.78
N ARG A 65 10.18 4.44 -8.39
CA ARG A 65 11.02 4.07 -9.54
C ARG A 65 10.34 3.25 -10.63
N TRP A 66 9.03 3.03 -10.52
CA TRP A 66 8.32 2.11 -11.42
C TRP A 66 7.48 2.87 -12.44
N PRO A 67 7.44 2.39 -13.69
CA PRO A 67 6.53 2.92 -14.69
C PRO A 67 5.05 2.76 -14.30
N GLY A 68 4.19 3.68 -14.73
CA GLY A 68 2.77 3.70 -14.38
C GLY A 68 1.94 2.50 -14.86
N SER A 69 2.47 1.69 -15.79
CA SER A 69 1.84 0.42 -16.20
C SER A 69 2.14 -0.76 -15.27
N THR A 70 3.12 -0.62 -14.37
CA THR A 70 3.57 -1.71 -13.48
C THR A 70 2.48 -2.05 -12.46
N HIS A 71 2.25 -3.34 -12.22
CA HIS A 71 1.34 -3.81 -11.17
C HIS A 71 1.88 -3.54 -9.77
N ASP A 72 1.00 -3.21 -8.84
CA ASP A 72 1.35 -2.84 -7.47
C ASP A 72 2.08 -3.97 -6.72
N SER A 73 1.69 -5.22 -6.97
CA SER A 73 2.38 -6.41 -6.46
C SER A 73 3.81 -6.53 -6.98
N THR A 74 4.07 -6.21 -8.25
CA THR A 74 5.41 -6.19 -8.84
C THR A 74 6.30 -5.14 -8.18
N VAL A 75 5.76 -3.95 -7.90
CA VAL A 75 6.51 -2.91 -7.18
C VAL A 75 6.95 -3.42 -5.80
N PHE A 76 6.05 -4.10 -5.09
CA PHE A 76 6.33 -4.68 -3.78
C PHE A 76 7.34 -5.83 -3.84
N ASP A 77 7.20 -6.73 -4.81
CA ASP A 77 8.06 -7.91 -4.95
C ASP A 77 9.53 -7.56 -5.19
N HIS A 78 9.78 -6.41 -5.81
CA HIS A 78 11.10 -5.86 -6.06
C HIS A 78 11.50 -4.75 -5.07
N SER A 79 10.79 -4.61 -3.95
CA SER A 79 11.12 -3.62 -2.91
C SER A 79 12.04 -4.22 -1.85
N TYR A 80 12.95 -3.40 -1.30
CA TYR A 80 13.75 -3.80 -0.13
C TYR A 80 12.86 -4.14 1.08
N LEU A 81 11.70 -3.47 1.18
CA LEU A 81 10.71 -3.72 2.23
C LEU A 81 10.25 -5.18 2.26
N ARG A 82 10.06 -5.82 1.09
CA ARG A 82 9.72 -7.25 1.04
C ARG A 82 10.80 -8.10 1.69
N ALA A 83 12.06 -7.90 1.29
CA ALA A 83 13.18 -8.66 1.84
C ALA A 83 13.29 -8.47 3.36
N HIS A 84 13.18 -7.22 3.83
CA HIS A 84 13.18 -6.90 5.25
C HIS A 84 12.03 -7.57 6.03
N LEU A 85 10.82 -7.63 5.45
CA LEU A 85 9.68 -8.33 6.07
C LEU A 85 9.87 -9.85 6.13
N GLU A 86 10.58 -10.43 5.17
CA GLU A 86 10.85 -11.88 5.12
C GLU A 86 11.91 -12.31 6.13
N THR A 87 12.92 -11.47 6.40
CA THR A 87 14.10 -11.87 7.18
C THR A 87 14.18 -11.25 8.56
N GLU A 88 13.68 -10.02 8.74
CA GLU A 88 13.93 -9.22 9.94
C GLU A 88 12.67 -8.91 10.76
N VAL A 89 11.49 -8.97 10.15
CA VAL A 89 10.23 -8.67 10.86
C VAL A 89 9.65 -9.93 11.49
N PRO A 90 9.38 -9.93 12.81
CA PRO A 90 8.75 -11.07 13.47
C PRO A 90 7.40 -11.43 12.84
N SER A 91 7.09 -12.72 12.75
CA SER A 91 5.87 -13.25 12.13
C SER A 91 4.55 -12.79 12.78
N SER A 92 4.62 -12.20 13.97
CA SER A 92 3.47 -11.58 14.63
C SER A 92 3.08 -10.21 14.04
N TYR A 93 3.91 -9.64 13.17
CA TYR A 93 3.64 -8.37 12.50
C TYR A 93 3.43 -8.54 11.00
N HIS A 94 2.53 -7.71 10.45
CA HIS A 94 2.18 -7.75 9.04
C HIS A 94 1.75 -6.37 8.51
N LEU A 95 1.83 -6.19 7.20
CA LEU A 95 1.22 -5.07 6.50
C LEU A 95 -0.23 -5.37 6.12
N LEU A 96 -1.02 -4.33 5.87
CA LEU A 96 -2.34 -4.43 5.24
C LEU A 96 -2.26 -4.03 3.77
N GLY A 97 -2.45 -4.99 2.87
CA GLY A 97 -2.52 -4.84 1.40
C GLY A 97 -3.97 -4.91 0.88
N ASP A 98 -4.25 -4.41 -0.32
CA ASP A 98 -5.55 -4.65 -0.97
C ASP A 98 -5.55 -6.03 -1.64
N SER A 99 -6.65 -6.34 -2.31
CA SER A 99 -6.80 -7.60 -3.04
C SER A 99 -5.91 -7.74 -4.27
N GLY A 100 -5.22 -6.68 -4.71
CA GLY A 100 -4.25 -6.72 -5.80
C GLY A 100 -2.93 -7.36 -5.39
N TYR A 101 -2.68 -7.48 -4.08
CA TYR A 101 -1.51 -8.17 -3.54
C TYR A 101 -1.81 -9.63 -3.20
N PRO A 102 -0.83 -10.54 -3.34
CA PRO A 102 -0.94 -11.89 -2.82
C PRO A 102 -0.90 -11.90 -1.28
N LEU A 103 -1.71 -12.75 -0.65
CA LEU A 103 -1.68 -12.97 0.80
C LEU A 103 -0.33 -13.61 1.20
N ARG A 104 0.31 -13.07 2.25
CA ARG A 104 1.57 -13.60 2.82
C ARG A 104 1.53 -13.53 4.34
N SER A 105 2.44 -14.24 5.00
CA SER A 105 2.57 -14.19 6.48
C SER A 105 2.78 -12.77 7.02
N TYR A 106 3.44 -11.91 6.24
CA TYR A 106 3.74 -10.51 6.56
C TYR A 106 2.89 -9.50 5.77
N LEU A 107 1.90 -9.94 4.97
CA LEU A 107 1.03 -9.07 4.17
C LEU A 107 -0.39 -9.64 4.13
N MET A 108 -1.30 -9.04 4.89
CA MET A 108 -2.69 -9.43 4.96
C MET A 108 -3.55 -8.69 3.94
N THR A 109 -4.37 -9.43 3.21
CA THR A 109 -5.28 -8.92 2.16
C THR A 109 -6.73 -9.33 2.47
N PRO A 110 -7.74 -8.61 1.95
CA PRO A 110 -9.13 -8.92 2.24
C PRO A 110 -9.57 -10.22 1.56
N PHE A 111 -10.55 -10.93 2.14
CA PHE A 111 -11.24 -12.02 1.43
C PHE A 111 -12.03 -11.44 0.26
N LEU A 112 -11.82 -11.93 -0.96
CA LEU A 112 -12.55 -11.48 -2.14
C LEU A 112 -14.05 -11.85 -2.08
N ASN A 113 -14.34 -13.06 -1.58
CA ASN A 113 -15.70 -13.58 -1.43
C ASN A 113 -15.89 -13.99 0.03
N PRO A 114 -16.18 -13.05 0.95
CA PRO A 114 -16.27 -13.35 2.37
C PRO A 114 -17.50 -14.24 2.67
N VAL A 115 -17.26 -15.39 3.28
CA VAL A 115 -18.28 -16.35 3.72
C VAL A 115 -18.39 -16.33 5.24
N GLY A 116 -19.63 -16.17 5.73
CA GLY A 116 -19.95 -16.15 7.14
C GLY A 116 -19.51 -14.87 7.88
N ALA A 117 -19.99 -14.72 9.11
CA ALA A 117 -19.81 -13.48 9.87
C ALA A 117 -18.34 -13.19 10.23
N GLY A 118 -17.49 -14.21 10.33
CA GLY A 118 -16.06 -14.05 10.65
C GLY A 118 -15.29 -13.30 9.57
N GLN A 119 -15.40 -13.74 8.31
CA GLN A 119 -14.70 -13.11 7.18
C GLN A 119 -15.24 -11.71 6.90
N VAL A 120 -16.55 -11.50 7.05
CA VAL A 120 -17.18 -10.18 6.94
C VAL A 120 -16.61 -9.22 8.00
N ARG A 121 -16.52 -9.65 9.27
CA ARG A 121 -15.92 -8.83 10.34
C ARG A 121 -14.45 -8.54 10.09
N TYR A 122 -13.70 -9.54 9.62
CA TYR A 122 -12.30 -9.35 9.24
C TYR A 122 -12.15 -8.31 8.12
N ASN A 123 -12.89 -8.44 7.02
CA ASN A 123 -12.81 -7.47 5.92
C ASN A 123 -13.21 -6.06 6.37
N ALA A 124 -14.22 -5.92 7.23
CA ALA A 124 -14.61 -4.63 7.79
C ALA A 124 -13.52 -4.02 8.69
N ALA A 125 -12.83 -4.82 9.49
CA ALA A 125 -11.70 -4.37 10.30
C ALA A 125 -10.48 -4.02 9.43
N HIS A 126 -10.17 -4.87 8.45
CA HIS A 126 -9.08 -4.70 7.49
C HIS A 126 -9.26 -3.40 6.69
N ALA A 127 -10.45 -3.18 6.11
CA ALA A 127 -10.75 -1.99 5.33
C ALA A 127 -10.60 -0.70 6.15
N ARG A 128 -11.12 -0.68 7.39
CA ARG A 128 -11.00 0.48 8.30
C ARG A 128 -9.54 0.79 8.64
N ALA A 129 -8.76 -0.23 8.99
CA ALA A 129 -7.35 -0.04 9.34
C ALA A 129 -6.49 0.33 8.11
N ARG A 130 -6.74 -0.30 6.95
CA ARG A 130 -6.02 -0.02 5.70
C ARG A 130 -6.25 1.42 5.23
N ASN A 131 -7.44 1.98 5.41
CA ASN A 131 -7.83 3.31 4.91
C ASN A 131 -6.88 4.45 5.32
N VAL A 132 -6.01 4.27 6.32
CA VAL A 132 -4.94 5.23 6.64
C VAL A 132 -4.05 5.57 5.44
N VAL A 133 -3.74 4.60 4.56
CA VAL A 133 -2.91 4.86 3.37
C VAL A 133 -3.64 5.71 2.33
N GLU A 134 -4.94 5.49 2.14
CA GLU A 134 -5.78 6.31 1.25
C GLU A 134 -5.94 7.74 1.79
N ARG A 135 -6.12 7.88 3.12
CA ARG A 135 -6.16 9.17 3.80
C ARG A 135 -4.83 9.91 3.68
N GLN A 136 -3.71 9.21 3.80
CA GLN A 136 -2.37 9.75 3.60
C GLN A 136 -2.22 10.30 2.17
N TYR A 137 -2.70 9.60 1.14
CA TYR A 137 -2.75 10.14 -0.23
C TYR A 137 -3.63 11.38 -0.35
N GLY A 138 -4.77 11.43 0.35
CA GLY A 138 -5.62 12.62 0.40
C GLY A 138 -4.89 13.84 0.95
N VAL A 139 -4.12 13.67 2.04
CA VAL A 139 -3.30 14.74 2.62
C VAL A 139 -2.17 15.14 1.67
N TRP A 140 -1.49 14.16 1.09
CA TRP A 140 -0.33 14.40 0.23
C TRP A 140 -0.70 15.15 -1.06
N LYS A 141 -1.79 14.74 -1.71
CA LYS A 141 -2.33 15.41 -2.89
C LYS A 141 -2.71 16.87 -2.61
N LYS A 142 -3.34 17.15 -1.46
CA LYS A 142 -3.65 18.52 -1.06
C LYS A 142 -2.39 19.37 -0.89
N LYS A 143 -1.31 18.81 -0.31
CA LYS A 143 -0.06 19.55 -0.09
C LYS A 143 0.73 19.79 -1.38
N ILE A 144 0.72 18.84 -2.32
CA ILE A 144 1.52 18.94 -3.57
C ILE A 144 0.76 19.61 -4.71
N LEU A 145 -0.55 19.38 -4.87
CA LEU A 145 -1.33 19.91 -6.00
C LEU A 145 -1.83 21.35 -5.79
N LEU A 146 -1.49 21.98 -4.67
CA LEU A 146 -1.80 23.40 -4.41
C LEU A 146 -0.73 24.36 -4.96
N HIS A 147 0.32 23.86 -5.61
CA HIS A 147 1.40 24.64 -6.25
C HIS A 147 1.62 24.14 -7.68
#